data_AF-A0A2U7PHM2-F1
#
_entry.id   AF-A0A2U7PHM2-F1
#
_cell.length_a   1.000
_cell.length_b   1.000
_cell.length_c   1.000
_cell.angle_alpha   90.00
_cell.angle_beta   90.00
_cell.angle_gamma   90.00
#
_symmetry.space_group_name_H-M   'P 1'
#
loop_
_entity.id
_entity.type
_entity.pdbx_description
1 polymer ?
#
loop_
_entity_poly.entity_id
_entity_poly.type
_entity_poly.pdbx_seq_one_letter_code
_entity_poly.pdbx_strand_id
1 'polypeptide(L)'
;MLTLEKAESIQDSLIVSLGVFVAGLIGSIIVVVISLFLGNNTDIFAGFRNSGSRFGTNVETLYPIVLSFVTLAGTTITCLLTYFILGMTNSERYKRNNVIFVQVALFQILIFVFILPVYVFFGGTAFQNILITYICHVLIVIFGTNMILDILNNYRYVLISIYGNFIGLFISIFVAIAFFYIFSDGYAKLFSLVFLLPIVNFITVFVKKFFEFVYYHFYRITGSDPIGDIFHKIKLEDEENEKEEAQKNMI
;
A
#
# COMPACT_ATOMS: atom_id res chain seq x y z
N MET A 1 -27.24 -7.16 -0.05
CA MET A 1 -27.30 -8.32 0.87
C MET A 1 -26.04 -9.18 0.82
N LEU A 2 -25.41 -9.40 -0.35
CA LEU A 2 -24.36 -10.41 -0.53
C LEU A 2 -22.95 -10.18 0.06
N THR A 3 -22.47 -8.95 0.31
CA THR A 3 -21.04 -8.74 0.67
C THR A 3 -20.72 -8.80 2.16
N LEU A 4 -21.73 -8.78 3.04
CA LEU A 4 -21.58 -9.18 4.45
C LEU A 4 -22.03 -10.64 4.67
N GLU A 5 -22.65 -11.32 3.70
CA GLU A 5 -23.20 -12.67 3.93
C GLU A 5 -22.13 -13.76 4.06
N LYS A 6 -20.93 -13.55 3.49
CA LYS A 6 -19.81 -14.49 3.65
C LYS A 6 -18.78 -13.91 4.62
N ALA A 7 -18.87 -14.32 5.88
CA ALA A 7 -17.82 -14.08 6.85
C ALA A 7 -16.52 -14.72 6.33
N GLU A 8 -15.54 -13.90 5.93
CA GLU A 8 -14.20 -14.42 5.71
C GLU A 8 -13.68 -14.94 7.06
N SER A 9 -13.24 -16.20 7.09
CA SER A 9 -12.64 -16.78 8.29
C SER A 9 -11.36 -16.02 8.66
N ILE A 10 -10.97 -16.05 9.93
CA ILE A 10 -9.62 -15.60 10.34
C ILE A 10 -8.55 -16.38 9.55
N GLN A 11 -8.81 -17.65 9.23
CA GLN A 11 -7.91 -18.46 8.40
C GLN A 11 -7.82 -17.90 6.97
N ASP A 12 -8.94 -17.50 6.36
CA ASP A 12 -8.94 -16.90 5.02
C ASP A 12 -8.19 -15.56 5.02
N SER A 13 -8.42 -14.75 6.07
CA SER A 13 -7.72 -13.48 6.27
C SER A 13 -6.19 -13.69 6.37
N LEU A 14 -5.76 -14.72 7.08
CA LEU A 14 -4.34 -15.10 7.18
C LEU A 14 -3.78 -15.59 5.84
N ILE A 15 -4.49 -16.47 5.13
CA ILE A 15 -4.05 -17.01 3.83
C ILE A 15 -3.88 -15.88 2.82
N VAL A 16 -4.86 -14.97 2.72
CA VAL A 16 -4.78 -13.79 1.85
C VAL A 16 -3.58 -12.95 2.22
N SER A 17 -3.41 -12.64 3.51
CA SER A 17 -2.32 -11.79 3.98
C SER A 17 -0.96 -12.42 3.69
N LEU A 18 -0.81 -13.73 3.88
CA LEU A 18 0.41 -14.47 3.54
C LEU A 18 0.69 -14.46 2.03
N GLY A 19 -0.33 -14.57 1.18
CA GLY A 19 -0.16 -14.40 -0.26
C GLY A 19 0.38 -13.01 -0.60
N VAL A 20 -0.20 -11.98 0.01
CA VAL A 20 0.23 -10.58 -0.14
C VAL A 20 1.64 -10.34 0.41
N PHE A 21 2.04 -11.06 1.47
CA PHE A 21 3.42 -11.08 1.95
C PHE A 21 4.39 -11.62 0.88
N VAL A 22 4.04 -12.72 0.22
CA VAL A 22 4.84 -13.29 -0.89
C VAL A 22 4.95 -12.29 -2.06
N ALA A 23 3.85 -11.59 -2.39
CA ALA A 23 3.89 -10.53 -3.39
C ALA A 23 4.91 -9.42 -3.04
N GLY A 24 4.93 -9.00 -1.77
CA GLY A 24 5.90 -8.02 -1.29
C GLY A 24 7.34 -8.54 -1.28
N LEU A 25 7.55 -9.83 -1.00
CA LEU A 25 8.88 -10.45 -1.07
C LEU A 25 9.40 -10.43 -2.50
N ILE A 26 8.56 -10.80 -3.48
CA ILE A 26 8.93 -10.77 -4.90
C ILE A 26 9.31 -9.34 -5.32
N GLY A 27 8.50 -8.34 -4.97
CA GLY A 27 8.83 -6.94 -5.26
C GLY A 27 10.14 -6.49 -4.60
N SER A 28 10.43 -6.98 -3.40
CA SER A 28 11.66 -6.64 -2.67
C SER A 28 12.91 -7.29 -3.22
N ILE A 29 12.80 -8.54 -3.69
CA ILE A 29 13.89 -9.21 -4.41
C ILE A 29 14.27 -8.39 -5.64
N ILE A 30 13.28 -7.86 -6.36
CA ILE A 30 13.54 -7.01 -7.53
C ILE A 30 14.24 -5.71 -7.12
N VAL A 31 13.83 -5.10 -6.01
CA VAL A 31 14.53 -3.93 -5.44
C VAL A 31 16.01 -4.27 -5.19
N VAL A 32 16.28 -5.37 -4.50
CA VAL A 32 17.65 -5.81 -4.20
C VAL A 32 18.45 -6.10 -5.46
N VAL A 33 17.89 -6.88 -6.38
CA VAL A 33 18.56 -7.30 -7.60
C VAL A 33 18.94 -6.06 -8.41
N ILE A 34 18.02 -5.13 -8.64
CA ILE A 34 18.31 -3.92 -9.40
C ILE A 34 19.29 -3.02 -8.63
N SER A 35 19.16 -2.87 -7.32
CA SER A 35 20.11 -2.10 -6.51
C SER A 35 21.52 -2.70 -6.54
N LEU A 36 21.67 -4.02 -6.53
CA LEU A 36 22.97 -4.70 -6.63
C LEU A 36 23.57 -4.57 -8.02
N PHE A 37 22.76 -4.77 -9.08
CA PHE A 37 23.22 -4.60 -10.46
C PHE A 37 23.64 -3.16 -10.74
N LEU A 38 22.92 -2.16 -10.23
CA LEU A 38 23.30 -0.77 -10.39
C LEU A 38 24.52 -0.43 -9.54
N GLY A 39 24.56 -0.84 -8.28
CA GLY A 39 25.72 -0.62 -7.41
C GLY A 39 27.02 -1.23 -7.91
N ASN A 40 26.96 -2.34 -8.67
CA ASN A 40 28.12 -2.98 -9.28
C ASN A 40 28.55 -2.35 -10.63
N ASN A 41 27.68 -1.51 -11.23
CA ASN A 41 27.93 -0.83 -12.51
C ASN A 41 28.08 0.70 -12.35
N THR A 42 27.85 1.27 -11.16
CA THR A 42 27.94 2.72 -10.90
C THR A 42 29.36 3.23 -10.62
N ASP A 43 30.40 2.40 -10.81
CA ASP A 43 31.80 2.84 -10.83
C ASP A 43 32.13 3.87 -11.94
N ILE A 44 31.16 4.21 -12.80
CA ILE A 44 31.30 5.18 -13.89
C ILE A 44 31.65 6.59 -13.38
N PHE A 45 31.42 6.93 -12.09
CA PHE A 45 31.79 8.23 -11.49
C PHE A 45 32.44 8.17 -10.10
N ALA A 46 32.98 7.03 -9.68
CA ALA A 46 33.69 6.86 -8.39
C ALA A 46 34.93 7.78 -8.24
N GLY A 47 35.33 8.49 -9.29
CA GLY A 47 36.52 9.35 -9.34
C GLY A 47 36.39 10.77 -8.77
N PHE A 48 35.24 11.23 -8.25
CA PHE A 48 35.15 12.64 -7.82
C PHE A 48 35.16 12.93 -6.32
N ARG A 49 34.76 12.03 -5.41
CA ARG A 49 34.70 12.42 -3.98
C ARG A 49 34.43 11.32 -2.92
N ASN A 50 35.23 10.24 -2.82
CA ASN A 50 35.58 9.56 -1.53
C ASN A 50 35.97 8.08 -1.73
N SER A 51 37.28 7.78 -1.68
CA SER A 51 37.83 6.41 -1.68
C SER A 51 38.03 5.87 -0.26
N GLY A 52 37.01 5.91 0.60
CA GLY A 52 37.20 5.53 2.02
C GLY A 52 36.00 4.98 2.79
N SER A 53 34.85 4.77 2.17
CA SER A 53 33.59 4.48 2.89
C SER A 53 32.94 3.17 2.46
N ARG A 54 32.28 2.54 3.43
CA ARG A 54 31.64 1.23 3.34
C ARG A 54 30.61 1.22 2.21
N PHE A 55 30.71 0.23 1.31
CA PHE A 55 29.76 -0.03 0.21
C PHE A 55 28.31 0.24 0.62
N GLY A 56 27.54 1.00 -0.19
CA GLY A 56 26.13 1.28 0.07
C GLY A 56 25.79 2.26 1.19
N THR A 57 26.79 2.84 1.89
CA THR A 57 26.57 3.89 2.90
C THR A 57 26.93 5.29 2.39
N ASN A 58 27.52 5.38 1.20
CA ASN A 58 27.72 6.64 0.50
C ASN A 58 26.43 7.07 -0.16
N VAL A 59 25.97 8.26 0.19
CA VAL A 59 24.97 8.96 -0.61
C VAL A 59 25.71 9.59 -1.78
N GLU A 60 26.01 8.79 -2.80
CA GLU A 60 26.41 9.35 -4.09
C GLU A 60 25.23 10.15 -4.66
N THR A 61 25.52 11.24 -5.38
CA THR A 61 24.51 12.18 -5.88
C THR A 61 23.39 11.49 -6.68
N LEU A 62 23.67 10.34 -7.31
CA LEU A 62 22.71 9.56 -8.09
C LEU A 62 21.99 8.46 -7.32
N TYR A 63 22.50 8.04 -6.16
CA TYR A 63 21.93 6.92 -5.40
C TYR A 63 20.46 7.16 -4.97
N PRO A 64 20.06 8.34 -4.45
CA PRO A 64 18.66 8.59 -4.11
C PRO A 64 17.72 8.51 -5.31
N ILE A 65 18.17 8.98 -6.48
CA ILE A 65 17.39 8.93 -7.72
C ILE A 65 17.20 7.48 -8.13
N VAL A 66 18.28 6.71 -8.21
CA VAL A 66 18.23 5.29 -8.55
C VAL A 66 17.33 4.53 -7.58
N LEU A 67 17.51 4.71 -6.27
CA LEU A 67 16.70 4.04 -5.27
C LEU A 67 15.21 4.39 -5.41
N SER A 68 14.86 5.63 -5.76
CA SER A 68 13.47 6.02 -5.96
C SER A 68 12.81 5.26 -7.13
N PHE A 69 13.51 5.11 -8.27
CA PHE A 69 13.03 4.34 -9.43
C PHE A 69 12.89 2.86 -9.11
N VAL A 70 13.89 2.30 -8.42
CA VAL A 70 13.87 0.89 -8.02
C VAL A 70 12.74 0.64 -7.03
N THR A 71 12.50 1.56 -6.10
CA THR A 71 11.38 1.49 -5.15
C THR A 71 10.05 1.50 -5.90
N LEU A 72 9.88 2.41 -6.87
CA LEU A 72 8.68 2.45 -7.72
C LEU A 72 8.44 1.12 -8.45
N ALA A 73 9.48 0.52 -9.03
CA ALA A 73 9.37 -0.77 -9.70
C ALA A 73 8.95 -1.89 -8.72
N GLY A 74 9.60 -1.95 -7.55
CA GLY A 74 9.29 -2.92 -6.50
C GLY A 74 7.87 -2.80 -5.95
N THR A 75 7.42 -1.57 -5.66
CA THR A 75 6.05 -1.31 -5.19
C THR A 75 5.03 -1.58 -6.28
N THR A 76 5.35 -1.28 -7.55
CA THR A 76 4.46 -1.57 -8.68
C THR A 76 4.19 -3.06 -8.76
N ILE A 77 5.24 -3.88 -8.80
CA ILE A 77 5.11 -5.33 -8.90
C ILE A 77 4.39 -5.89 -7.68
N THR A 78 4.73 -5.41 -6.48
CA THR A 78 4.05 -5.79 -5.24
C THR A 78 2.55 -5.52 -5.32
N CYS A 79 2.13 -4.31 -5.69
CA CYS A 79 0.71 -3.93 -5.74
C CYS A 79 -0.05 -4.73 -6.81
N LEU A 80 0.57 -4.98 -7.97
CA LEU A 80 -0.04 -5.79 -9.03
C LEU A 80 -0.24 -7.24 -8.60
N LEU A 81 0.76 -7.84 -7.95
CA LEU A 81 0.66 -9.18 -7.39
C LEU A 81 -0.34 -9.25 -6.23
N THR A 82 -0.35 -8.25 -5.33
CA THR A 82 -1.36 -8.12 -4.27
C THR A 82 -2.77 -8.14 -4.85
N TYR A 83 -3.03 -7.33 -5.87
CA TYR A 83 -4.34 -7.29 -6.53
C TYR A 83 -4.70 -8.62 -7.20
N PHE A 84 -3.73 -9.25 -7.86
CA PHE A 84 -3.93 -10.56 -8.47
C PHE A 84 -4.32 -11.64 -7.44
N ILE A 85 -3.60 -11.68 -6.31
CA ILE A 85 -3.86 -12.63 -5.22
C ILE A 85 -5.22 -12.37 -4.55
N LEU A 86 -5.57 -11.10 -4.33
CA LEU A 86 -6.88 -10.72 -3.80
C LEU A 86 -8.01 -11.14 -4.74
N GLY A 87 -7.84 -10.94 -6.06
CA GLY A 87 -8.79 -11.38 -7.08
C GLY A 87 -8.92 -12.89 -7.21
N MET A 88 -7.85 -13.65 -6.98
CA MET A 88 -7.91 -15.12 -6.94
C MET A 88 -8.65 -15.64 -5.71
N THR A 89 -8.48 -14.98 -4.56
CA THR A 89 -9.04 -15.46 -3.30
C THR A 89 -10.49 -15.04 -3.09
N ASN A 90 -10.85 -13.83 -3.54
CA ASN A 90 -12.20 -13.31 -3.46
C ASN A 90 -12.56 -12.55 -4.75
N SER A 91 -12.90 -13.31 -5.80
CA SER A 91 -13.23 -12.80 -7.13
C SER A 91 -14.56 -12.05 -7.19
N GLU A 92 -15.47 -12.31 -6.25
CA GLU A 92 -16.75 -11.60 -6.14
C GLU A 92 -16.55 -10.16 -5.70
N ARG A 93 -15.64 -9.95 -4.74
CA ARG A 93 -15.27 -8.62 -4.24
C ARG A 93 -14.25 -7.95 -5.17
N TYR A 94 -13.14 -8.61 -5.46
CA TYR A 94 -12.03 -8.01 -6.23
C TYR A 94 -12.14 -8.38 -7.71
N LYS A 95 -13.04 -7.69 -8.42
CA LYS A 95 -13.23 -7.91 -9.85
C LYS A 95 -12.05 -7.37 -10.62
N ARG A 96 -11.45 -8.24 -11.46
CA ARG A 96 -10.34 -7.86 -12.34
C ARG A 96 -10.83 -6.90 -13.42
N ASN A 97 -10.68 -5.60 -13.17
CA ASN A 97 -11.00 -4.54 -14.11
C ASN A 97 -9.75 -3.78 -14.54
N ASN A 98 -9.64 -3.49 -15.84
CA ASN A 98 -8.59 -2.65 -16.42
C ASN A 98 -8.59 -1.24 -15.83
N VAL A 99 -9.78 -0.71 -15.47
CA VAL A 99 -9.88 0.62 -14.85
C VAL A 99 -9.09 0.66 -13.54
N ILE A 100 -9.19 -0.37 -12.70
CA ILE A 100 -8.46 -0.44 -11.42
C ILE A 100 -6.95 -0.45 -11.67
N PHE A 101 -6.49 -1.24 -12.64
CA PHE A 101 -5.08 -1.30 -13.01
C PHE A 101 -4.54 0.07 -13.43
N VAL A 102 -5.28 0.80 -14.28
CA VAL A 102 -4.92 2.14 -14.72
C VAL A 102 -4.87 3.12 -13.54
N GLN A 103 -5.86 3.09 -12.65
CA GLN A 103 -5.88 3.99 -11.49
C GLN A 103 -4.72 3.71 -10.53
N VAL A 104 -4.39 2.44 -10.29
CA VAL A 104 -3.22 2.05 -9.47
C VAL A 104 -1.91 2.53 -10.11
N ALA A 105 -1.75 2.36 -11.43
CA ALA A 105 -0.56 2.83 -12.14
C ALA A 105 -0.42 4.36 -12.10
N LEU A 106 -1.50 5.10 -12.39
CA LEU A 106 -1.52 6.55 -12.32
C LEU A 106 -1.20 7.07 -10.92
N PHE A 107 -1.76 6.44 -9.88
CA PHE A 107 -1.47 6.80 -8.50
C PHE A 107 0.02 6.62 -8.17
N GLN A 108 0.64 5.51 -8.59
CA GLN A 108 2.07 5.29 -8.34
C GLN A 108 2.96 6.29 -9.08
N ILE A 109 2.64 6.63 -10.32
CA ILE A 109 3.36 7.68 -11.06
C ILE A 109 3.21 9.02 -10.35
N LEU A 110 2.00 9.36 -9.90
CA LEU A 110 1.73 10.61 -9.18
C LEU A 110 2.56 10.71 -7.89
N ILE A 111 2.53 9.66 -7.06
CA ILE A 111 3.32 9.60 -5.83
C ILE A 111 4.81 9.68 -6.14
N PHE A 112 5.28 8.99 -7.18
CA PHE A 112 6.67 9.05 -7.61
C PHE A 112 7.12 10.48 -7.96
N VAL A 113 6.32 11.21 -8.75
CA VAL A 113 6.62 12.60 -9.12
C VAL A 113 6.71 13.50 -7.88
N PHE A 114 5.85 13.30 -6.89
CA PHE A 114 5.89 14.09 -5.65
C PHE A 114 7.03 13.71 -4.71
N ILE A 115 7.39 12.42 -4.64
CA ILE A 115 8.39 11.94 -3.68
C ILE A 115 9.81 12.02 -4.23
N LEU A 116 10.00 12.01 -5.55
CA LEU A 116 11.32 12.12 -6.19
C LEU A 116 12.09 13.38 -5.73
N PRO A 117 11.49 14.59 -5.67
CA PRO A 117 12.16 15.75 -5.08
C PRO A 117 12.57 15.52 -3.62
N VAL A 118 11.77 14.81 -2.82
CA VAL A 118 12.11 14.49 -1.42
C VAL A 118 13.31 13.54 -1.35
N TYR A 119 13.39 12.54 -2.22
CA TYR A 119 14.57 11.67 -2.33
C TYR A 119 15.83 12.49 -2.66
N VAL A 120 15.73 13.44 -3.60
CA VAL A 120 16.89 14.24 -4.04
C VAL A 120 17.32 15.23 -2.97
N PHE A 121 16.40 16.06 -2.46
CA PHE A 121 16.73 17.17 -1.58
C PHE A 121 16.87 16.77 -0.12
N PHE A 122 15.96 15.94 0.40
CA PHE A 122 16.03 15.50 1.80
C PHE A 122 16.85 14.22 1.91
N GLY A 123 16.54 13.20 1.10
CA GLY A 123 17.29 11.94 1.08
C GLY A 123 18.76 12.14 0.72
N GLY A 124 19.08 12.97 -0.27
CA GLY A 124 20.46 13.22 -0.72
C GLY A 124 21.42 13.78 0.34
N THR A 125 20.92 14.24 1.49
CA THR A 125 21.75 14.88 2.54
C THR A 125 22.40 13.89 3.50
N ALA A 126 21.72 12.78 3.81
CA ALA A 126 22.19 11.79 4.77
C ALA A 126 21.53 10.43 4.54
N PHE A 127 22.27 9.35 4.81
CA PHE A 127 21.77 7.99 4.63
C PHE A 127 20.48 7.72 5.42
N GLN A 128 20.40 8.21 6.67
CA GLN A 128 19.21 8.11 7.51
C GLN A 128 17.98 8.77 6.86
N ASN A 129 18.18 9.90 6.18
CA ASN A 129 17.11 10.63 5.50
C ASN A 129 16.60 9.86 4.27
N ILE A 130 17.48 9.14 3.57
CA ILE A 130 17.08 8.23 2.49
C ILE A 130 16.18 7.12 3.02
N LEU A 131 16.56 6.50 4.14
CA LEU A 131 15.77 5.43 4.76
C LEU A 131 14.37 5.93 5.15
N ILE A 132 14.29 7.11 5.79
CA ILE A 132 13.01 7.73 6.15
C ILE A 132 12.17 7.98 4.89
N THR A 133 12.78 8.54 3.84
CA THR A 133 12.08 8.81 2.57
C THR A 133 11.55 7.53 1.94
N TYR A 134 12.34 6.45 1.96
CA TYR A 134 11.92 5.13 1.47
C TYR A 134 10.74 4.56 2.25
N ILE A 135 10.78 4.61 3.60
CA ILE A 135 9.69 4.13 4.44
C ILE A 135 8.40 4.89 4.12
N CYS A 136 8.48 6.22 4.03
CA CYS A 136 7.34 7.06 3.65
C CYS A 136 6.80 6.71 2.26
N HIS A 137 7.68 6.49 1.28
CA HIS A 137 7.30 6.11 -0.08
C HIS A 137 6.51 4.80 -0.08
N VAL A 138 7.04 3.75 0.56
CA VAL A 138 6.41 2.44 0.64
C VAL A 138 5.06 2.51 1.37
N LEU A 139 4.99 3.19 2.50
CA LEU A 139 3.75 3.33 3.28
C LEU A 139 2.66 4.03 2.49
N ILE A 140 2.96 5.19 1.86
CA ILE A 140 1.99 5.96 1.09
C ILE A 140 1.51 5.18 -0.13
N VAL A 141 2.42 4.49 -0.84
CA VAL A 141 2.06 3.70 -2.02
C VAL A 141 1.17 2.51 -1.63
N ILE A 142 1.55 1.72 -0.63
CA ILE A 142 0.74 0.57 -0.18
C ILE A 142 -0.63 1.04 0.31
N PHE A 143 -0.67 2.09 1.13
CA PHE A 143 -1.93 2.62 1.65
C PHE A 143 -2.84 3.12 0.53
N GLY A 144 -2.35 4.00 -0.34
CA GLY A 144 -3.17 4.61 -1.37
C GLY A 144 -3.62 3.62 -2.45
N THR A 145 -2.78 2.64 -2.80
CA THR A 145 -3.18 1.58 -3.76
C THR A 145 -4.26 0.66 -3.17
N ASN A 146 -4.16 0.30 -1.88
CA ASN A 146 -5.22 -0.47 -1.21
C ASN A 146 -6.52 0.34 -1.10
N MET A 147 -6.44 1.65 -0.80
CA MET A 147 -7.62 2.52 -0.80
C MET A 147 -8.31 2.57 -2.16
N ILE A 148 -7.56 2.82 -3.25
CA ILE A 148 -8.11 2.84 -4.61
C ILE A 148 -8.77 1.49 -4.93
N LEU A 149 -8.10 0.39 -4.58
CA LEU A 149 -8.61 -0.94 -4.83
C LEU A 149 -9.96 -1.17 -4.15
N ASP A 150 -10.12 -0.74 -2.90
CA ASP A 150 -11.36 -0.94 -2.16
C ASP A 150 -12.49 -0.01 -2.58
N ILE A 151 -12.18 1.25 -2.88
CA ILE A 151 -13.17 2.23 -3.37
C ILE A 151 -13.80 1.72 -4.67
N LEU A 152 -12.97 1.20 -5.59
CA LEU A 152 -13.44 0.77 -6.90
C LEU A 152 -14.10 -0.62 -6.90
N ASN A 153 -13.74 -1.50 -5.97
CA ASN A 153 -14.29 -2.86 -5.90
C ASN A 153 -15.48 -3.02 -4.93
N ASN A 154 -15.58 -2.17 -3.90
CA ASN A 154 -16.57 -2.33 -2.85
C ASN A 154 -17.22 -0.98 -2.48
N TYR A 155 -17.83 -0.33 -3.48
CA TYR A 155 -18.47 0.97 -3.31
C TYR A 155 -19.54 0.98 -2.20
N ARG A 156 -20.31 -0.10 -2.06
CA ARG A 156 -21.38 -0.19 -1.06
C ARG A 156 -20.85 -0.06 0.37
N TYR A 157 -19.78 -0.81 0.69
CA TYR A 157 -19.16 -0.84 2.03
C TYR A 157 -17.82 -0.11 2.07
N VAL A 158 -17.71 0.98 1.31
CA VAL A 158 -16.45 1.69 1.11
C VAL A 158 -15.92 2.29 2.41
N LEU A 159 -16.78 2.80 3.29
CA LEU A 159 -16.37 3.41 4.56
C LEU A 159 -15.69 2.42 5.51
N ILE A 160 -16.21 1.20 5.61
CA ILE A 160 -15.58 0.13 6.40
C ILE A 160 -14.16 -0.13 5.86
N SER A 161 -14.03 -0.21 4.54
CA SER A 161 -12.73 -0.46 3.90
C SER A 161 -11.77 0.72 4.09
N ILE A 162 -12.25 1.96 4.01
CA ILE A 162 -11.47 3.17 4.26
C ILE A 162 -10.93 3.16 5.70
N TYR A 163 -11.79 2.95 6.70
CA TYR A 163 -11.37 2.91 8.10
C TYR A 163 -10.40 1.76 8.39
N GLY A 164 -10.66 0.57 7.83
CA GLY A 164 -9.73 -0.56 7.93
C GLY A 164 -8.34 -0.24 7.36
N ASN A 165 -8.27 0.46 6.21
CA ASN A 165 -7.01 0.90 5.62
C ASN A 165 -6.27 1.94 6.48
N PHE A 166 -6.98 2.89 7.10
CA PHE A 166 -6.36 3.86 8.01
C PHE A 166 -5.76 3.17 9.25
N ILE A 167 -6.51 2.25 9.87
CA ILE A 167 -6.00 1.47 11.01
C ILE A 167 -4.78 0.66 10.55
N GLY A 168 -4.85 0.02 9.38
CA GLY A 168 -3.73 -0.68 8.76
C GLY A 168 -2.49 0.20 8.59
N LEU A 169 -2.66 1.42 8.07
CA LEU A 169 -1.57 2.39 7.91
C LEU A 169 -0.92 2.75 9.26
N PHE A 170 -1.71 3.06 10.28
CA PHE A 170 -1.15 3.43 11.59
C PHE A 170 -0.36 2.30 12.23
N ILE A 171 -0.87 1.06 12.17
CA ILE A 171 -0.14 -0.11 12.68
C ILE A 171 1.11 -0.37 11.84
N SER A 172 1.02 -0.24 10.50
CA SER A 172 2.17 -0.38 9.61
C SER A 172 3.26 0.67 9.88
N ILE A 173 2.91 1.91 10.21
CA ILE A 173 3.88 2.95 10.63
C ILE A 173 4.60 2.50 11.90
N PHE A 174 3.85 2.07 12.92
CA PHE A 174 4.43 1.61 14.18
C PHE A 174 5.38 0.43 13.97
N VAL A 175 4.96 -0.56 13.18
CA VAL A 175 5.79 -1.74 12.91
C VAL A 175 6.98 -1.40 12.03
N ALA A 176 6.85 -0.53 11.04
CA ALA A 176 7.98 -0.06 10.23
C ALA A 176 9.05 0.59 11.12
N ILE A 177 8.63 1.49 12.01
CA ILE A 177 9.55 2.16 12.95
C ILE A 177 10.22 1.12 13.86
N ALA A 178 9.43 0.26 14.52
CA ALA A 178 9.95 -0.77 15.42
C ALA A 178 10.93 -1.70 14.70
N PHE A 179 10.61 -2.12 13.48
CA PHE A 179 11.45 -2.96 12.64
C PHE A 179 12.80 -2.30 12.36
N PHE A 180 12.82 -1.01 12.01
CA PHE A 180 14.07 -0.27 11.78
C PHE A 180 14.94 -0.08 13.02
N TYR A 181 14.35 0.00 14.21
CA TYR A 181 15.09 0.13 15.46
C TYR A 181 15.83 -1.15 15.87
N ILE A 182 15.44 -2.31 15.34
CA ILE A 182 16.07 -3.60 15.67
C ILE A 182 17.43 -3.76 14.97
N PHE A 183 17.63 -3.12 13.81
CA PHE A 183 18.85 -3.30 13.01
C PHE A 183 19.93 -2.29 13.38
N SER A 184 21.16 -2.78 13.56
CA SER A 184 22.36 -1.95 13.72
C SER A 184 22.64 -1.11 12.45
N ASP A 185 23.32 0.01 12.61
CA ASP A 185 23.67 0.89 11.49
C ASP A 185 24.57 0.21 10.44
N GLY A 186 24.54 0.76 9.21
CA GLY A 186 25.28 0.23 8.06
C GLY A 186 24.50 -0.82 7.28
N TYR A 187 25.16 -1.90 6.86
CA TYR A 187 24.60 -2.90 5.94
C TYR A 187 23.31 -3.55 6.43
N ALA A 188 23.21 -3.85 7.74
CA ALA A 188 22.03 -4.48 8.32
C ALA A 188 20.76 -3.63 8.13
N LYS A 189 20.89 -2.30 8.22
CA LYS A 189 19.80 -1.34 7.99
C LYS A 189 19.44 -1.14 6.51
N LEU A 190 20.34 -1.48 5.60
CA LEU A 190 20.06 -1.49 4.16
C LEU A 190 19.36 -2.78 3.75
N PHE A 191 19.79 -3.93 4.29
CA PHE A 191 19.12 -5.21 4.08
C PHE A 191 17.72 -5.27 4.73
N SER A 192 17.47 -4.50 5.79
CA SER A 192 16.14 -4.41 6.38
C SER A 192 15.10 -3.80 5.41
N LEU A 193 15.50 -2.93 4.48
CA LEU A 193 14.59 -2.36 3.47
C LEU A 193 13.91 -3.45 2.62
N VAL A 194 14.61 -4.56 2.38
CA VAL A 194 14.13 -5.73 1.63
C VAL A 194 12.95 -6.42 2.32
N PHE A 195 12.94 -6.42 3.64
CA PHE A 195 11.87 -7.03 4.41
C PHE A 195 10.77 -6.03 4.75
N LEU A 196 11.01 -4.73 4.60
CA LEU A 196 10.03 -3.71 4.93
C LEU A 196 8.78 -3.82 4.05
N LEU A 197 8.97 -3.86 2.73
CA LEU A 197 7.86 -3.91 1.77
C LEU A 197 6.89 -5.10 2.00
N PRO A 198 7.35 -6.36 2.17
CA PRO A 198 6.46 -7.47 2.48
C PRO A 198 5.79 -7.35 3.85
N ILE A 199 6.52 -6.86 4.87
CA ILE A 199 5.97 -6.67 6.21
C ILE A 199 4.86 -5.61 6.20
N VAL A 200 5.11 -4.45 5.60
CA VAL A 200 4.12 -3.36 5.51
C VAL A 200 2.90 -3.81 4.71
N ASN A 201 3.11 -4.51 3.59
CA ASN A 201 2.01 -5.01 2.75
C ASN A 201 1.15 -6.04 3.50
N PHE A 202 1.81 -6.99 4.18
CA PHE A 202 1.14 -7.98 5.03
C PHE A 202 0.32 -7.33 6.13
N ILE A 203 0.92 -6.45 6.93
CA ILE A 203 0.26 -5.83 8.09
C ILE A 203 -0.94 -5.00 7.64
N THR A 204 -0.78 -4.20 6.59
CA THR A 204 -1.86 -3.36 6.08
C THR A 204 -3.07 -4.20 5.68
N VAL A 205 -2.87 -5.27 4.91
CA VAL A 205 -3.96 -6.15 4.47
C VAL A 205 -4.52 -6.96 5.64
N PHE A 206 -3.67 -7.53 6.49
CA PHE A 206 -4.09 -8.34 7.63
C PHE A 206 -4.93 -7.56 8.62
N VAL A 207 -4.46 -6.39 9.05
CA VAL A 207 -5.16 -5.52 10.01
C VAL A 207 -6.50 -5.07 9.46
N LYS A 208 -6.54 -4.69 8.19
CA LYS A 208 -7.79 -4.32 7.52
C LYS A 208 -8.78 -5.48 7.52
N LYS A 209 -8.35 -6.67 7.09
CA LYS A 209 -9.21 -7.87 7.06
C LYS A 209 -9.69 -8.25 8.47
N PHE A 210 -8.82 -8.14 9.46
CA PHE A 210 -9.18 -8.33 10.86
C PHE A 210 -10.22 -7.31 11.34
N PHE A 211 -10.08 -6.04 10.96
CA PHE A 211 -11.08 -5.01 11.26
C PHE A 211 -12.44 -5.33 10.63
N GLU A 212 -12.47 -5.73 9.35
CA GLU A 212 -13.70 -6.15 8.66
C GLU A 212 -14.36 -7.35 9.35
N PHE A 213 -13.56 -8.33 9.78
CA PHE A 213 -14.02 -9.50 10.53
C PHE A 213 -14.66 -9.11 11.87
N VAL A 214 -14.02 -8.21 12.63
CA VAL A 214 -14.55 -7.70 13.91
C VAL A 214 -15.85 -6.91 13.67
N TYR A 215 -15.88 -6.05 12.64
CA TYR A 215 -17.07 -5.27 12.29
C TYR A 215 -18.25 -6.17 11.93
N TYR A 216 -18.01 -7.24 11.15
CA TYR A 216 -19.04 -8.22 10.83
C TYR A 216 -19.64 -8.88 12.09
N HIS A 217 -18.80 -9.27 13.05
CA HIS A 217 -19.27 -9.86 14.31
C HIS A 217 -20.06 -8.85 15.15
N PHE A 218 -19.60 -7.60 15.20
CA PHE A 218 -20.33 -6.53 15.86
C PHE A 218 -21.73 -6.33 15.26
N TYR A 219 -21.83 -6.28 13.93
CA TYR A 219 -23.12 -6.18 13.23
C TYR A 219 -24.03 -7.35 13.56
N ARG A 220 -23.50 -8.59 13.58
CA ARG A 220 -24.29 -9.78 13.90
C ARG A 220 -24.86 -9.79 15.32
N ILE A 221 -24.13 -9.24 16.29
CA ILE A 221 -24.56 -9.22 17.69
C ILE A 221 -25.56 -8.08 17.92
N THR A 222 -25.32 -6.91 17.35
CA THR A 222 -26.10 -5.69 17.62
C THR A 222 -27.26 -5.48 16.65
N GLY A 223 -27.20 -6.06 15.44
CA GLY A 223 -28.11 -5.78 14.34
C GLY A 223 -27.94 -4.38 13.73
N SER A 224 -27.00 -3.58 14.23
CA SER A 224 -26.81 -2.19 13.80
C SER A 224 -25.69 -2.08 12.76
N ASP A 225 -26.00 -1.53 11.60
CA ASP A 225 -25.02 -1.18 10.56
C ASP A 225 -24.87 0.34 10.43
N PRO A 226 -24.09 0.97 11.32
CA PRO A 226 -23.92 2.42 11.32
C PRO A 226 -23.05 2.91 10.15
N ILE A 227 -22.17 2.07 9.60
CA ILE A 227 -21.11 2.50 8.67
C ILE A 227 -21.23 1.83 7.29
N GLY A 228 -21.78 0.62 7.21
CA GLY A 228 -21.66 -0.25 6.05
C GLY A 228 -22.49 0.14 4.84
N ASP A 229 -23.73 0.57 5.01
CA ASP A 229 -24.64 0.85 3.89
C ASP A 229 -24.98 2.33 3.69
N ILE A 230 -24.15 3.25 4.22
CA ILE A 230 -24.45 4.70 4.21
C ILE A 230 -24.63 5.23 2.78
N PHE A 231 -23.71 4.95 1.86
CA PHE A 231 -23.79 5.48 0.50
C PHE A 231 -24.99 4.96 -0.27
N HIS A 232 -25.42 3.73 0.00
CA HIS A 232 -26.62 3.19 -0.61
C HIS A 232 -27.88 3.87 -0.07
N LYS A 233 -27.94 4.12 1.24
CA LYS A 233 -29.03 4.86 1.89
C LYS A 233 -29.14 6.29 1.35
N ILE A 234 -28.03 7.00 1.24
CA ILE A 234 -27.97 8.34 0.64
C ILE A 234 -28.52 8.31 -0.79
N LYS A 235 -28.06 7.35 -1.61
CA LYS A 235 -28.54 7.24 -3.00
C LYS A 235 -30.06 7.02 -3.09
N LEU A 236 -30.62 6.19 -2.21
CA LEU A 236 -32.06 5.93 -2.17
C LEU A 236 -32.85 7.18 -1.76
N GLU A 237 -32.32 7.93 -0.80
CA GLU A 237 -32.91 9.20 -0.34
C GLU A 237 -32.86 10.27 -1.44
N ASP A 238 -31.75 10.39 -2.17
CA ASP A 238 -31.62 11.29 -3.32
C ASP A 238 -32.60 10.92 -4.45
N GLU A 239 -32.71 9.63 -4.78
CA GLU A 239 -33.66 9.14 -5.80
C GLU A 239 -35.12 9.33 -5.39
N GLU A 240 -35.43 9.37 -4.09
CA GLU A 240 -36.78 9.64 -3.57
C GLU A 240 -37.08 11.14 -3.61
N ASN A 241 -36.13 11.98 -3.20
CA ASN A 241 -36.23 13.43 -3.28
C ASN A 241 -36.43 13.93 -4.73
N GLU A 242 -35.69 13.38 -5.70
CA GLU A 242 -35.85 13.72 -7.12
C GLU A 242 -37.25 13.37 -7.64
N LYS A 243 -37.83 12.24 -7.19
CA LYS A 243 -39.20 11.85 -7.57
C LYS A 243 -40.24 12.78 -6.96
N GLU A 244 -40.06 13.20 -5.72
CA GLU A 244 -40.94 14.17 -5.08
C GLU A 244 -40.88 15.54 -5.77
N GLU A 245 -39.69 16.02 -6.13
CA GLU A 245 -39.52 17.27 -6.88
C GLU A 245 -40.16 17.18 -8.28
N ALA A 246 -39.98 16.05 -8.98
CA ALA A 246 -40.62 15.83 -10.27
C ALA A 246 -42.16 15.84 -10.17
N GLN A 247 -42.72 15.25 -9.11
CA GLN A 247 -44.17 15.27 -8.86
C GLN A 247 -44.67 16.68 -8.51
N LYS A 248 -43.93 17.44 -7.69
CA LYS A 248 -44.27 18.83 -7.35
C LYS A 248 -44.23 19.76 -8.57
N ASN A 249 -43.31 19.52 -9.52
CA ASN A 249 -43.18 20.30 -10.74
C ASN A 249 -44.21 19.93 -11.84
N MET A 250 -45.00 18.85 -11.63
CA MET A 250 -46.07 18.43 -12.54
C MET A 250 -47.47 18.94 -12.13
N ILE A 251 -47.59 19.60 -10.97
CA ILE A 251 -48.82 20.23 -10.44
C ILE A 251 -48.77 21.73 -10.70
#